data_AF-A0A1H9TYB0-F1
#
_entry.id   AF-A0A1H9TYB0-F1
#
_cell.length_a   1.000
_cell.length_b   1.000
_cell.length_c   1.000
_cell.angle_alpha   90.00
_cell.angle_beta   90.00
_cell.angle_gamma   90.00
#
_symmetry.space_group_name_H-M   'P 1'
#
loop_
_entity.id
_entity.type
_entity.pdbx_description
1 polymer ?
#
loop_
_entity_poly.entity_id
_entity_poly.type
_entity_poly.pdbx_seq_one_letter_code
_entity_poly.pdbx_strand_id
1 'polypeptide(L)'
;MCADMVEATRQTSVDALQRIRETRELVARISPAIRRGGLSLEAFLALSALQGASPRGLSMSELAKSTGATPPTLTRHIDTLAARSMVYREIDVRDRRSTVIHISKIGRAAISRIDEQLDAMV
;
A
#
# COMPACT_ATOMS: atom_id res chain seq x y z
N MET A 1 35.04 -17.64 14.97
CA MET A 1 34.09 -18.26 14.02
C MET A 1 32.67 -18.40 14.59
N CYS A 2 32.39 -19.19 15.63
CA CYS A 2 31.01 -19.27 16.18
C CYS A 2 30.55 -17.99 16.91
N ALA A 3 31.44 -17.32 17.66
CA ALA A 3 31.10 -16.07 18.36
C ALA A 3 30.81 -14.91 17.38
N ASP A 4 31.58 -14.82 16.30
CA ASP A 4 31.41 -13.78 15.27
C ASP A 4 30.08 -13.93 14.52
N MET A 5 29.63 -15.17 14.27
CA MET A 5 28.35 -15.44 13.62
C MET A 5 27.15 -15.11 14.52
N VAL A 6 27.28 -15.33 15.83
CA VAL A 6 26.25 -14.96 16.82
C VAL A 6 26.15 -13.44 16.95
N GLU A 7 27.28 -12.73 17.02
CA GLU A 7 27.30 -11.27 17.11
C GLU A 7 26.77 -10.61 15.83
N ALA A 8 27.16 -11.11 14.64
CA ALA A 8 26.62 -10.63 13.37
C ALA A 8 25.10 -10.84 13.25
N THR A 9 24.58 -11.98 13.74
CA THR A 9 23.14 -12.26 13.77
C THR A 9 22.39 -11.33 14.73
N ARG A 10 22.97 -11.07 15.91
CA ARG A 10 22.41 -10.13 16.90
C ARG A 10 22.34 -8.72 16.32
N GLN A 11 23.42 -8.25 15.71
CA GLN A 11 23.48 -6.92 15.10
C GLN A 11 22.46 -6.78 13.97
N THR A 12 22.36 -7.78 13.08
CA THR A 12 21.35 -7.80 12.00
C THR A 12 19.92 -7.71 12.56
N SER A 13 19.65 -8.38 13.69
CA SER A 13 18.34 -8.35 14.34
C SER A 13 18.02 -6.98 14.94
N VAL A 14 19.00 -6.34 15.59
CA VAL A 14 18.84 -4.99 16.14
C VAL A 14 18.58 -3.97 15.01
N ASP A 15 19.34 -4.05 13.92
CA ASP A 15 19.17 -3.17 12.76
C ASP A 15 17.78 -3.34 12.11
N ALA A 16 17.25 -4.56 12.04
CA ALA A 16 15.91 -4.81 11.54
C ALA A 16 14.82 -4.17 12.42
N LEU A 17 14.94 -4.29 13.74
CA LEU A 17 14.02 -3.65 14.69
C LEU A 17 14.09 -2.12 14.61
N GLN A 18 15.28 -1.57 14.43
CA GLN A 18 15.48 -0.13 14.27
C GLN A 18 14.75 0.40 13.02
N ARG A 19 14.86 -0.30 11.88
CA ARG A 19 14.11 0.04 10.66
C ARG A 19 12.59 -0.03 10.86
N ILE A 20 12.10 -1.03 11.60
CA ILE A 20 10.66 -1.14 11.93
C ILE A 20 10.21 0.08 12.74
N ARG A 21 11.01 0.51 13.71
CA ARG A 21 10.71 1.69 14.52
C ARG A 21 10.67 2.97 13.66
N GLU A 22 11.70 3.20 12.85
CA GLU A 22 11.79 4.35 11.95
C GLU A 22 10.61 4.37 10.96
N THR A 23 10.25 3.21 10.41
CA THR A 23 9.08 3.07 9.53
C THR A 23 7.79 3.45 10.26
N ARG A 24 7.60 2.98 11.50
CA ARG A 24 6.42 3.33 12.30
C ARG A 24 6.36 4.82 12.62
N GLU A 25 7.48 5.43 12.97
CA GLU A 25 7.58 6.87 13.25
C GLU A 25 7.26 7.69 11.99
N LEU A 26 7.80 7.29 10.84
CA LEU A 26 7.48 7.91 9.55
C LEU A 26 5.99 7.79 9.23
N VAL A 27 5.43 6.58 9.33
CA VAL A 27 4.01 6.32 9.10
C VAL A 27 3.14 7.18 10.02
N ALA A 28 3.47 7.26 11.31
CA ALA A 28 2.74 8.09 12.27
C ALA A 28 2.77 9.58 11.90
N ARG A 29 3.91 10.07 11.39
CA ARG A 29 4.10 11.45 10.95
C ARG A 29 3.29 11.79 9.68
N ILE A 30 3.23 10.88 8.71
CA ILE A 30 2.56 11.14 7.42
C ILE A 30 1.06 10.80 7.42
N SER A 31 0.63 9.86 8.27
CA SER A 31 -0.78 9.42 8.31
C SER A 31 -1.80 10.55 8.49
N PRO A 32 -1.56 11.62 9.28
CA PRO A 32 -2.45 12.77 9.33
C PRO A 32 -2.64 13.47 7.99
N ALA A 33 -1.60 13.59 7.15
CA ALA A 33 -1.70 14.20 5.82
C ALA A 33 -2.57 13.34 4.89
N ILE A 34 -2.33 12.03 4.87
CA ILE A 34 -3.15 11.06 4.12
C ILE A 34 -4.63 11.16 4.54
N ARG A 35 -4.89 11.26 5.85
CA ARG A 35 -6.26 11.43 6.38
C ARG A 35 -6.90 12.75 5.96
N ARG A 36 -6.14 13.87 5.94
CA ARG A 36 -6.63 15.16 5.42
C ARG A 36 -6.95 15.08 3.93
N GLY A 37 -6.22 14.27 3.16
CA GLY A 37 -6.54 13.91 1.78
C GLY A 37 -7.77 13.00 1.63
N GLY A 38 -8.41 12.60 2.73
CA GLY A 38 -9.64 11.82 2.73
C GLY A 38 -9.44 10.32 2.49
N LEU A 39 -8.24 9.78 2.74
CA LEU A 39 -7.94 8.35 2.65
C LEU A 39 -7.46 7.79 4.01
N SER A 40 -7.66 6.48 4.23
CA SER A 40 -6.89 5.75 5.25
C SER A 40 -5.50 5.41 4.70
N LEU A 41 -4.57 5.04 5.57
CA LEU A 41 -3.24 4.59 5.14
C LEU A 41 -3.34 3.38 4.21
N GLU A 42 -4.18 2.41 4.54
CA GLU A 42 -4.38 1.18 3.77
C GLU A 42 -5.00 1.46 2.41
N ALA A 43 -5.97 2.38 2.34
CA ALA A 43 -6.55 2.81 1.08
C ALA A 43 -5.53 3.54 0.20
N PHE A 44 -4.68 4.38 0.80
CA PHE A 44 -3.56 5.03 0.11
C PHE A 44 -2.55 4.00 -0.42
N LEU A 45 -2.12 3.04 0.40
CA LEU A 45 -1.21 1.97 -0.01
C LEU A 45 -1.78 1.12 -1.16
N ALA A 46 -3.08 0.79 -1.10
CA ALA A 46 -3.74 0.05 -2.18
C ALA A 46 -3.76 0.85 -3.50
N LEU A 47 -4.10 2.14 -3.46
CA LEU A 47 -4.05 2.98 -4.64
C LEU A 47 -2.61 3.17 -5.15
N SER A 48 -1.63 3.33 -4.27
CA SER A 48 -0.22 3.55 -4.64
C SER A 48 0.34 2.30 -5.34
N ALA A 49 0.03 1.11 -4.81
CA ALA A 49 0.35 -0.16 -5.46
C ALA A 49 -0.27 -0.27 -6.86
N LEU A 50 -1.53 0.17 -7.04
CA LEU A 50 -2.17 0.19 -8.35
C LEU A 50 -1.58 1.24 -9.31
N GLN A 51 -1.15 2.39 -8.80
CA GLN A 51 -0.53 3.45 -9.61
C GLN A 51 0.81 2.99 -10.20
N GLY A 52 1.61 2.25 -9.43
CA GLY A 52 2.86 1.65 -9.88
C GLY A 52 2.70 0.35 -10.68
N ALA A 53 1.48 -0.18 -10.80
CA ALA A 53 1.23 -1.43 -11.51
C ALA A 53 1.22 -1.23 -13.05
N SER A 54 1.48 -2.31 -13.79
CA SER A 54 1.28 -2.32 -15.24
C SER A 54 -0.20 -2.08 -15.61
N PRO A 55 -0.51 -1.69 -16.87
CA PRO A 55 -1.90 -1.45 -17.30
C PRO A 55 -2.88 -2.61 -17.08
N ARG A 56 -2.37 -3.83 -16.92
CA ARG A 56 -3.16 -5.02 -16.58
C ARG A 56 -3.86 -4.94 -15.22
N GLY A 57 -3.55 -3.97 -14.35
CA GLY A 57 -4.06 -3.92 -12.99
C GLY A 57 -3.42 -4.98 -12.08
N LEU A 58 -4.02 -5.18 -10.90
CA LEU A 58 -3.60 -6.18 -9.91
C LEU A 58 -4.78 -7.02 -9.44
N SER A 59 -4.58 -8.32 -9.29
CA SER A 59 -5.52 -9.18 -8.59
C SER A 59 -5.60 -8.82 -7.09
N MET A 60 -6.67 -9.25 -6.41
CA MET A 60 -6.79 -9.09 -4.95
C MET A 60 -5.62 -9.72 -4.18
N SER A 61 -5.11 -10.87 -4.65
CA SER A 61 -3.96 -11.54 -4.02
C SER A 61 -2.65 -10.77 -4.21
N GLU A 62 -2.42 -10.22 -5.41
CA GLU A 62 -1.26 -9.35 -5.66
C GLU A 62 -1.33 -8.08 -4.80
N LEU A 63 -2.52 -7.45 -4.72
CA LEU A 63 -2.74 -6.29 -3.85
C LEU A 63 -2.52 -6.60 -2.37
N ALA A 64 -2.98 -7.74 -1.88
CA ALA A 64 -2.78 -8.14 -0.49
C ALA A 64 -1.27 -8.27 -0.18
N LYS A 65 -0.52 -8.88 -1.11
CA LYS A 65 0.94 -8.99 -1.00
C LYS A 65 1.63 -7.62 -1.02
N SER A 66 1.22 -6.73 -1.91
CA SER A 66 1.82 -5.39 -2.04
C SER A 66 1.50 -4.46 -0.86
N THR A 67 0.33 -4.61 -0.24
CA THR A 67 -0.12 -3.75 0.87
C THR A 67 0.16 -4.33 2.25
N GLY A 68 0.43 -5.64 2.35
CA GLY A 68 0.52 -6.36 3.62
C GLY A 68 -0.83 -6.52 4.34
N ALA A 69 -1.94 -6.16 3.69
CA ALA A 69 -3.27 -6.28 4.26
C ALA A 69 -3.78 -7.72 4.24
N THR A 70 -4.55 -8.10 5.26
CA THR A 70 -5.28 -9.38 5.22
C THR A 70 -6.37 -9.33 4.15
N PRO A 71 -6.79 -10.47 3.57
CA PRO A 71 -7.81 -10.46 2.52
C PRO A 71 -9.13 -9.78 2.93
N PRO A 72 -9.72 -10.01 4.13
CA PRO A 72 -10.94 -9.32 4.54
C PRO A 72 -10.77 -7.80 4.65
N THR A 73 -9.64 -7.36 5.22
CA THR A 73 -9.30 -5.94 5.34
C THR A 73 -9.17 -5.31 3.97
N LEU A 74 -8.43 -5.94 3.06
CA LEU A 74 -8.23 -5.43 1.71
C LEU A 74 -9.57 -5.31 0.96
N THR A 75 -10.42 -6.34 1.00
CA THR A 75 -11.75 -6.30 0.36
C THR A 75 -12.53 -5.07 0.79
N ARG A 76 -12.59 -4.79 2.10
CA ARG A 76 -13.27 -3.60 2.64
C ARG A 76 -12.69 -2.28 2.11
N HIS A 77 -11.36 -2.17 2.02
CA HIS A 77 -10.72 -0.97 1.46
C HIS A 77 -11.01 -0.82 -0.03
N ILE A 78 -10.94 -1.89 -0.81
CA ILE A 78 -11.24 -1.87 -2.25
C ILE A 78 -12.73 -1.56 -2.50
N ASP A 79 -13.65 -2.11 -1.71
CA ASP A 79 -15.08 -1.76 -1.78
C ASP A 79 -15.30 -0.27 -1.52
N THR A 80 -14.64 0.28 -0.48
CA THR A 80 -14.74 1.70 -0.15
C THR A 80 -14.19 2.59 -1.26
N LEU A 81 -13.07 2.20 -1.87
CA LEU A 81 -12.47 2.91 -2.99
C LEU A 81 -13.35 2.82 -4.25
N ALA A 82 -13.96 1.66 -4.51
CA ALA A 82 -14.85 1.44 -5.65
C ALA A 82 -16.14 2.26 -5.52
N ALA A 83 -16.72 2.31 -4.31
CA ALA A 83 -17.87 3.15 -4.00
C ALA A 83 -17.59 4.65 -4.22
N ARG A 84 -16.32 5.06 -4.12
CA ARG A 84 -15.85 6.43 -4.41
C ARG A 84 -15.34 6.61 -5.84
N SER A 85 -15.55 5.60 -6.70
CA SER A 85 -15.07 5.57 -8.09
C SER A 85 -13.56 5.78 -8.25
N MET A 86 -12.77 5.49 -7.22
CA MET A 86 -11.31 5.62 -7.24
C MET A 86 -10.63 4.39 -7.85
N VAL A 87 -11.31 3.25 -7.82
CA VAL A 87 -10.91 2.00 -8.48
C VAL A 87 -12.11 1.40 -9.21
N TYR A 88 -11.85 0.47 -10.12
CA TYR A 88 -12.87 -0.35 -10.74
C TYR A 88 -12.38 -1.80 -10.86
N ARG A 89 -13.34 -2.71 -11.02
CA ARG A 89 -13.14 -4.16 -11.08
C ARG A 89 -13.38 -4.63 -12.51
N GLU A 90 -12.48 -5.45 -13.03
CA GLU A 90 -12.66 -6.17 -14.29
C GLU A 90 -12.49 -7.66 -14.04
N ILE A 91 -13.18 -8.46 -14.85
CA ILE A 91 -12.99 -9.91 -14.87
C ILE A 91 -11.68 -10.19 -15.61
N ASP A 92 -10.80 -11.02 -15.03
CA ASP A 92 -9.57 -11.41 -15.71
C ASP A 92 -9.92 -12.18 -17.00
N VAL A 93 -9.40 -11.71 -18.12
CA VAL A 93 -9.59 -12.34 -19.43
C VAL A 93 -8.95 -13.73 -19.51
N ARG A 94 -7.93 -14.02 -18.68
CA ARG A 94 -7.23 -15.30 -18.61
C ARG A 94 -7.91 -16.28 -17.66
N ASP A 95 -8.54 -15.77 -16.62
CA ASP A 95 -9.32 -16.54 -15.65
C ASP A 95 -10.58 -15.77 -15.25
N ARG A 96 -11.72 -16.11 -15.88
CA ARG A 96 -12.98 -15.41 -15.66
C ARG A 96 -13.53 -15.54 -14.24
N ARG A 97 -12.92 -16.35 -13.38
CA ARG A 97 -13.26 -16.49 -11.96
C ARG A 97 -12.51 -15.49 -11.09
N SER A 98 -11.46 -14.88 -11.62
CA SER A 98 -10.60 -13.94 -10.92
C SER A 98 -10.98 -12.49 -11.26
N THR A 99 -10.95 -11.62 -10.24
CA THR A 99 -11.19 -10.18 -10.39
C THR A 99 -9.86 -9.43 -10.32
N VAL A 100 -9.68 -8.51 -11.25
CA VAL A 100 -8.55 -7.60 -11.32
C VAL A 100 -9.02 -6.19 -11.00
N ILE A 101 -8.21 -5.49 -10.22
CA ILE A 101 -8.48 -4.13 -9.77
C ILE A 101 -7.62 -3.17 -10.59
N HIS A 102 -8.25 -2.09 -11.04
CA HIS A 102 -7.59 -1.01 -11.75
C HIS A 102 -7.84 0.32 -11.03
N ILE A 103 -6.84 1.19 -11.03
CA ILE A 103 -7.00 2.56 -10.55
C ILE A 103 -7.68 3.43 -11.61
N SER A 104 -8.67 4.21 -11.17
CA SER A 104 -9.37 5.16 -12.05
C SER A 104 -8.59 6.46 -12.19
N LYS A 105 -9.06 7.36 -13.06
CA LYS A 105 -8.54 8.74 -13.13
C LYS A 105 -8.73 9.49 -11.81
N ILE A 106 -9.86 9.26 -11.13
CA ILE A 106 -10.18 9.88 -9.82
C ILE A 106 -9.21 9.37 -8.76
N GLY A 107 -8.92 8.07 -8.74
CA GLY A 107 -7.95 7.48 -7.82
C GLY A 107 -6.54 8.04 -8.01
N ARG A 108 -6.09 8.18 -9.27
CA ARG A 108 -4.78 8.79 -9.59
C ARG A 108 -4.69 10.24 -9.12
N ALA A 109 -5.72 11.04 -9.36
CA ALA A 109 -5.76 12.42 -8.90
C ALA A 109 -5.75 12.54 -7.36
N ALA A 110 -6.41 11.60 -6.67
CA ALA A 110 -6.41 11.57 -5.21
C ALA A 110 -5.01 11.32 -4.63
N ILE A 111 -4.23 10.40 -5.22
CA ILE A 111 -2.84 10.17 -4.80
C ILE A 111 -1.97 11.39 -5.09
N SER A 112 -2.03 11.94 -6.30
CA SER A 112 -1.22 13.10 -6.68
C SER A 112 -1.36 14.26 -5.68
N ARG A 113 -2.59 14.54 -5.20
CA ARG A 113 -2.82 15.56 -4.18
C ARG A 113 -2.20 15.20 -2.83
N ILE A 114 -2.18 13.94 -2.45
CA ILE A 114 -1.55 13.50 -1.20
C ILE A 114 -0.03 13.55 -1.32
N ASP A 115 0.53 13.14 -2.46
CA ASP A 115 1.98 13.22 -2.71
C ASP A 115 2.46 14.67 -2.61
N GLU A 116 1.75 15.63 -3.23
CA GLU A 116 2.02 17.06 -3.08
C GLU A 116 2.01 17.53 -1.61
N GLN A 117 1.08 17.00 -0.80
CA GLN A 117 1.02 17.31 0.63
C GLN A 117 2.17 16.70 1.43
N LEU A 118 2.67 15.53 1.02
CA LEU A 118 3.79 14.85 1.66
C LEU A 118 5.12 15.51 1.29
N ASP A 119 5.29 15.90 0.03
CA ASP A 119 6.47 16.62 -0.45
C ASP A 119 6.65 17.96 0.29
N ALA A 120 5.54 18.65 0.60
CA ALA A 120 5.57 19.88 1.38
C ALA A 120 5.94 19.69 2.87
N MET A 121 6.05 18.45 3.37
CA MET A 121 6.44 18.14 4.75
C MET A 121 7.93 17.81 4.91
N VAL A 122 8.67 17.71 3.81
CA VAL A 122 10.13 17.44 3.76
C VAL A 122 10.87 18.75 3.50
#